data_AF-A0A833G6E4-F1
#
_entry.id   AF-A0A833G6E4-F1
#
_cell.length_a   1.000
_cell.length_b   1.000
_cell.length_c   1.000
_cell.angle_alpha   90.00
_cell.angle_beta   90.00
_cell.angle_gamma   90.00
#
_symmetry.space_group_name_H-M   'P 1'
#
loop_
_entity.id
_entity.type
_entity.pdbx_description
1 polymer ?
#
loop_
_entity_poly.entity_id
_entity_poly.type
_entity_poly.pdbx_seq_one_letter_code
_entity_poly.pdbx_strand_id
1 'polypeptide(L)'
;DGAEAERGEPPHLGLDPNLPAMKAIGVREFLDHFAGKLSLDETIAAVKTETRRYAKRQMTWFRNQMADWTRVDPRDGPPAGGVAANSD
;
A
#
# COMPACT_ATOMS: atom_id res chain seq x y z
N ASP A 1 -16.50 -3.59 -28.80
CA ASP A 1 -17.34 -4.74 -28.42
C ASP A 1 -16.55 -6.01 -28.34
N GLY A 2 -16.17 -6.39 -27.13
CA GLY A 2 -15.40 -7.59 -26.86
C GLY A 2 -15.59 -8.03 -25.41
N ALA A 3 -16.61 -8.88 -25.20
CA ALA A 3 -16.74 -9.87 -24.14
C ALA A 3 -16.62 -9.40 -22.67
N GLU A 4 -17.71 -8.86 -22.11
CA GLU A 4 -17.92 -8.78 -20.64
C GLU A 4 -18.60 -10.05 -20.07
N ALA A 5 -18.58 -11.16 -20.81
CA ALA A 5 -19.33 -12.36 -20.50
C ALA A 5 -18.46 -13.42 -19.81
N GLU A 6 -18.28 -13.25 -18.49
CA GLU A 6 -18.29 -14.30 -17.46
C GLU A 6 -18.00 -13.63 -16.11
N ARG A 7 -19.01 -12.96 -15.54
CA ARG A 7 -18.92 -12.42 -14.17
C ARG A 7 -19.12 -13.57 -13.18
N GLY A 8 -18.06 -14.35 -12.99
CA GLY A 8 -17.92 -15.26 -11.86
C GLY A 8 -18.02 -14.47 -10.55
N GLU A 9 -18.54 -15.12 -9.52
CA GLU A 9 -18.57 -14.61 -8.14
C GLU A 9 -17.22 -13.92 -7.82
N PRO A 10 -17.20 -12.70 -7.24
CA PRO A 10 -15.93 -12.06 -6.91
C PRO A 10 -15.10 -13.07 -6.12
N PRO A 11 -13.81 -13.27 -6.43
CA PRO A 11 -12.96 -14.15 -5.67
C PRO A 11 -12.88 -13.56 -4.27
N HIS A 12 -13.78 -14.02 -3.40
CA HIS A 12 -13.59 -13.94 -1.98
C HIS A 12 -12.26 -14.65 -1.78
N LEU A 13 -11.30 -13.98 -1.14
CA LEU A 13 -9.95 -14.51 -0.94
C LEU A 13 -9.95 -15.82 -0.11
N GLY A 14 -11.12 -16.39 0.22
CA GLY A 14 -11.30 -17.44 1.22
C GLY A 14 -10.97 -16.95 2.64
N LEU A 15 -10.79 -15.63 2.79
CA LEU A 15 -10.32 -15.00 4.02
C LEU A 15 -11.49 -14.40 4.79
N ASP A 16 -11.47 -14.57 6.11
CA ASP A 16 -12.42 -13.90 7.00
C ASP A 16 -12.34 -12.38 6.75
N PRO A 17 -13.46 -11.71 6.41
CA PRO A 17 -13.53 -10.28 6.17
C PRO A 17 -12.99 -9.42 7.32
N ASN A 18 -12.96 -9.96 8.55
CA ASN A 18 -12.49 -9.26 9.74
C ASN A 18 -10.96 -9.29 9.90
N LEU A 19 -10.24 -10.04 9.07
CA LEU A 19 -8.79 -10.13 9.16
C LEU A 19 -8.13 -8.76 8.94
N PRO A 20 -7.06 -8.43 9.68
CA PRO A 20 -6.29 -7.21 9.46
C PRO A 20 -5.80 -7.04 8.01
N ALA A 21 -5.49 -8.16 7.34
CA ALA A 21 -5.10 -8.18 5.94
C ALA A 21 -6.17 -7.58 5.01
N MET A 22 -7.46 -7.73 5.34
CA MET A 22 -8.57 -7.18 4.55
C MET A 22 -8.66 -5.66 4.61
N LYS A 23 -7.95 -5.03 5.55
CA LYS A 23 -7.85 -3.58 5.70
C LYS A 23 -6.63 -2.99 4.99
N ALA A 24 -5.83 -3.82 4.30
CA ALA A 24 -4.69 -3.35 3.53
C ALA A 24 -5.16 -2.45 2.37
N ILE A 25 -4.35 -1.44 2.06
CA ILE A 25 -4.63 -0.50 0.97
C ILE A 25 -4.70 -1.29 -0.35
N GLY A 26 -5.78 -1.10 -1.10
CA GLY A 26 -6.01 -1.75 -2.37
C GLY A 26 -6.91 -2.98 -2.31
N VAL A 27 -7.04 -3.64 -1.16
CA VAL A 27 -7.85 -4.87 -1.06
C VAL A 27 -9.32 -4.58 -1.41
N ARG A 28 -9.90 -3.52 -0.83
CA ARG A 28 -11.30 -3.16 -1.12
C ARG A 28 -11.49 -2.75 -2.57
N GLU A 29 -10.58 -1.94 -3.11
CA GLU A 29 -10.65 -1.46 -4.50
C GLU A 29 -10.61 -2.64 -5.49
N PHE A 30 -9.73 -3.62 -5.28
CA PHE A 30 -9.67 -4.81 -6.11
C PHE A 30 -10.88 -5.74 -5.92
N LEU A 31 -11.43 -5.85 -4.71
CA LEU A 31 -12.69 -6.59 -4.51
C LEU A 31 -13.85 -5.95 -5.27
N ASP A 32 -13.93 -4.62 -5.30
CA ASP A 32 -14.94 -3.89 -6.08
C ASP A 32 -14.72 -4.06 -7.59
N HIS A 33 -13.47 -4.11 -8.06
CA HIS A 33 -13.14 -4.46 -9.44
C HIS A 33 -13.65 -5.85 -9.83
N PHE A 34 -13.32 -6.87 -9.03
CA PHE A 34 -13.75 -8.24 -9.32
C PHE A 34 -15.27 -8.45 -9.18
N ALA A 35 -15.93 -7.64 -8.35
CA ALA A 35 -17.39 -7.59 -8.28
C ALA A 35 -18.04 -6.83 -9.47
N GLY A 36 -17.25 -6.33 -10.42
CA GLY A 36 -17.72 -5.59 -11.59
C GLY A 36 -18.26 -4.19 -11.27
N LYS A 37 -17.90 -3.61 -10.11
CA LYS A 37 -18.33 -2.27 -9.70
C LYS A 37 -17.39 -1.17 -10.18
N LEU A 38 -16.12 -1.51 -10.44
CA LEU A 38 -15.10 -0.60 -10.95
C LEU A 38 -14.37 -1.23 -12.14
N SER A 39 -14.08 -0.42 -13.15
CA SER A 39 -13.11 -0.80 -14.18
C SER A 39 -11.71 -0.94 -13.59
N LEU A 40 -10.82 -1.63 -14.31
CA LEU A 40 -9.42 -1.78 -13.88
C LEU A 40 -8.73 -0.42 -13.73
N ASP A 41 -8.99 0.52 -14.65
CA ASP A 41 -8.38 1.85 -14.64
C ASP A 41 -8.86 2.69 -13.44
N GLU A 42 -10.16 2.66 -13.14
CA GLU A 42 -10.72 3.31 -11.95
C GLU A 42 -10.15 2.72 -10.66
N THR A 43 -10.00 1.40 -10.64
CA THR A 43 -9.41 0.66 -9.51
C THR A 43 -7.98 1.11 -9.28
N ILE A 44 -7.14 1.11 -10.32
CA ILE A 44 -5.74 1.57 -10.24
C ILE A 44 -5.66 3.02 -9.77
N ALA A 45 -6.53 3.90 -10.28
CA ALA A 45 -6.59 5.30 -9.86
C ALA A 45 -6.97 5.47 -8.38
N ALA A 46 -7.93 4.68 -7.90
CA ALA A 46 -8.35 4.65 -6.50
C ALA A 46 -7.22 4.18 -5.58
N VAL A 47 -6.58 3.05 -5.91
CA VAL A 47 -5.45 2.50 -5.13
C VAL A 47 -4.29 3.50 -5.03
N LYS A 48 -3.93 4.14 -6.15
CA LYS A 48 -2.90 5.19 -6.16
C LYS A 48 -3.26 6.35 -5.24
N THR A 49 -4.54 6.74 -5.20
CA THR A 49 -5.02 7.84 -4.35
C THR A 49 -4.95 7.48 -2.88
N GLU A 50 -5.41 6.30 -2.49
CA GLU A 50 -5.33 5.85 -1.09
C GLU A 50 -3.89 5.65 -0.62
N THR A 51 -3.01 5.17 -1.50
CA THR A 51 -1.58 5.04 -1.22
C THR A 51 -0.96 6.40 -0.89
N ARG A 52 -1.25 7.45 -1.69
CA ARG A 52 -0.78 8.82 -1.42
C ARG A 52 -1.33 9.37 -0.11
N ARG A 53 -2.62 9.16 0.16
CA ARG A 53 -3.26 9.60 1.42
C ARG A 53 -2.60 8.93 2.62
N TYR A 54 -2.32 7.62 2.53
CA TYR A 54 -1.63 6.90 3.58
C TYR A 54 -0.20 7.40 3.79
N ALA A 55 0.58 7.60 2.73
CA ALA A 55 1.92 8.18 2.83
C ALA A 55 1.90 9.55 3.51
N LYS A 56 0.92 10.40 3.20
CA LYS A 56 0.72 11.70 3.87
C LYS A 56 0.39 11.55 5.35
N ARG A 57 -0.46 10.58 5.71
CA ARG A 57 -0.77 10.26 7.13
C ARG A 57 0.48 9.79 7.86
N GLN A 58 1.26 8.89 7.26
CA GLN A 58 2.53 8.41 7.82
C GLN A 58 3.50 9.58 8.06
N MET A 59 3.73 10.42 7.06
CA MET A 59 4.58 11.61 7.19
C MET A 59 4.10 12.57 8.29
N THR A 60 2.78 12.74 8.42
CA THR A 60 2.19 13.58 9.47
C THR A 60 2.39 12.99 10.86
N TRP A 61 2.17 11.69 11.01
CA TRP A 61 2.43 10.96 12.25
C TRP A 61 3.91 11.04 12.63
N PHE A 62 4.83 10.77 11.70
CA PHE A 62 6.28 10.89 11.93
C PHE A 62 6.67 12.30 12.38
N ARG A 63 6.19 13.34 11.69
CA ARG A 63 6.48 14.73 12.09
C ARG A 63 6.03 15.05 13.52
N ASN A 64 4.93 14.46 13.97
CA ASN A 64 4.34 14.77 15.27
C ASN A 64 4.87 13.88 16.40
N GLN A 65 5.29 12.64 16.10
CA GLN A 65 5.71 11.66 17.12
C GLN A 65 7.23 11.47 17.18
N MET A 66 7.94 11.83 16.11
CA MET A 66 9.38 11.62 15.95
C MET A 66 10.09 12.94 15.63
N ALA A 67 9.66 14.03 16.26
CA ALA A 67 10.16 15.36 15.95
C ALA A 67 11.67 15.53 16.26
N ASP A 68 12.16 14.75 17.21
CA ASP A 68 13.55 14.68 17.67
C ASP A 68 14.44 13.72 16.85
N TRP A 69 13.85 12.94 15.94
CA TRP A 69 14.60 11.99 15.15
C TRP A 69 15.47 12.67 14.09
N THR A 70 16.73 12.22 14.00
CA THR A 70 17.63 12.63 12.92
C THR A 70 17.13 12.08 11.58
N ARG A 71 16.95 12.97 10.61
CA ARG A 71 16.62 12.56 9.24
C ARG A 71 17.87 12.04 8.55
N VAL A 72 17.78 10.86 7.97
CA VAL A 72 18.82 10.28 7.13
C VAL A 72 18.39 10.47 5.69
N ASP A 73 19.19 11.18 4.89
CA ASP A 73 19.01 11.17 3.45
C ASP A 73 19.64 9.88 2.89
N PRO A 74 18.92 9.06 2.14
CA PRO A 74 19.51 7.87 1.51
C PRO A 74 20.64 8.20 0.52
N ARG A 75 20.79 9.48 0.11
CA ARG A 75 21.90 9.96 -0.72
C ARG A 75 23.15 10.30 0.06
N ASP A 76 23.07 10.47 1.38
CA ASP A 76 24.21 10.92 2.21
C ASP A 76 25.28 9.84 2.45
N GLY A 77 25.12 8.65 1.85
CA GLY A 77 25.96 7.49 2.14
C GLY A 77 25.78 7.00 3.58
N PRO A 78 26.34 5.84 3.94
CA PRO A 78 26.34 5.43 5.34
C PRO A 78 27.10 6.47 6.18
N PRO A 79 26.60 6.81 7.39
CA PRO A 79 27.31 7.73 8.27
C PRO A 79 28.73 7.19 8.51
N ALA A 80 29.72 8.09 8.59
CA ALA A 80 31.15 7.76 8.65
C ALA A 80 31.60 6.91 9.87
N GLY A 81 30.67 6.40 10.68
CA GLY A 81 30.95 5.47 11.77
C GLY A 81 29.77 4.54 12.06
N GLY A 82 29.93 3.25 11.76
CA GLY A 82 29.03 2.15 12.14
C GLY A 82 28.47 1.43 10.91
N VAL A 83 28.74 0.15 10.65
CA VAL A 83 29.39 -0.94 11.38
C VAL A 83 30.32 -1.61 10.36
N ALA A 84 31.53 -2.01 10.77
CA ALA A 84 32.36 -2.90 9.97
C ALA A 84 31.50 -4.13 9.63
N ALA A 85 31.13 -4.26 8.35
CA ALA A 85 30.44 -5.43 7.85
C ALA A 85 31.28 -6.65 8.24
N ASN A 86 30.63 -7.60 8.90
CA ASN A 86 31.24 -8.81 9.44
C ASN A 86 32.26 -9.39 8.47
N SER A 87 33.50 -9.50 8.96
CA SER A 87 34.56 -10.28 8.32
C SER A 87 34.34 -11.75 8.70
N ASP A 88 34.47 -12.62 7.70
CA ASP A 88 34.47 -14.10 7.70
C ASP A 88 33.15 -14.86 7.95
#